data_AF-A0A2J5PQZ1-F1
#
_entry.id   AF-A0A2J5PQZ1-F1
#
_cell.length_a   1.000
_cell.length_b   1.000
_cell.length_c   1.000
_cell.angle_alpha   90.00
_cell.angle_beta   90.00
_cell.angle_gamma   90.00
#
_symmetry.space_group_name_H-M   'P 1'
#
loop_
_entity.id
_entity.type
_entity.pdbx_description
1 polymer ?
#
loop_
_entity_poly.entity_id
_entity_poly.type
_entity_poly.pdbx_seq_one_letter_code
_entity_poly.pdbx_strand_id
1 'polypeptide(L)'
;MKKLSPHVAETRARWLAQTASACLVDEARLSPKPGLVDSRGNGAHQDLNLALMERSAHSLQPTFHALAQQSWRRPADVALRETVGRLGREGEARMMQATAGVNTHRGAIWALGLLLFLIHLSE
;
A
#
# COMPACT_ATOMS: atom_id res chain seq x y z
N MET A 1 5.10 -26.79 1.21
CA MET A 1 4.90 -25.46 0.58
C MET A 1 4.42 -25.67 -0.85
N LYS A 2 3.16 -25.37 -1.16
CA LYS A 2 2.63 -25.49 -2.53
C LYS A 2 2.99 -24.24 -3.32
N LYS A 3 3.86 -24.38 -4.32
CA LYS A 3 4.08 -23.31 -5.31
C LYS A 3 2.78 -23.14 -6.10
N LEU A 4 2.10 -22.01 -5.92
CA LEU A 4 0.97 -21.64 -6.78
C LEU A 4 1.45 -21.56 -8.23
N SER A 5 0.57 -21.86 -9.18
CA SER A 5 0.88 -21.58 -10.58
C SER A 5 1.11 -20.07 -10.76
N PRO A 6 2.01 -19.65 -11.67
CA PRO A 6 2.32 -18.23 -11.88
C PRO A 6 1.08 -17.36 -12.13
N HIS A 7 0.08 -17.93 -12.82
CA HIS A 7 -1.19 -17.25 -13.10
C HIS A 7 -2.01 -17.00 -11.82
N VAL A 8 -2.10 -17.99 -10.93
CA VAL A 8 -2.83 -17.85 -9.66
C VAL A 8 -2.14 -16.86 -8.73
N ALA A 9 -0.80 -16.91 -8.66
CA ALA A 9 -0.02 -15.95 -7.88
C ALA A 9 -0.21 -14.50 -8.37
N GLU A 10 -0.19 -14.28 -9.69
CA GLU A 10 -0.43 -12.96 -10.29
C GLU A 10 -1.85 -12.44 -9.99
N THR A 11 -2.87 -13.29 -10.16
CA THR A 11 -4.26 -12.92 -9.86
C THR A 11 -4.44 -12.54 -8.39
N ARG A 12 -3.86 -13.31 -7.46
CA ARG A 12 -3.87 -12.98 -6.03
C ARG A 12 -3.12 -11.70 -5.71
N ALA A 13 -1.93 -11.50 -6.29
CA ALA A 13 -1.15 -10.28 -6.07
C ALA A 13 -1.90 -9.02 -6.55
N ARG A 14 -2.60 -9.12 -7.69
CA ARG A 14 -3.43 -8.03 -8.21
C ARG A 14 -4.62 -7.74 -7.30
N TRP A 15 -5.34 -8.77 -6.88
CA TRP A 15 -6.46 -8.63 -5.96
C TRP A 15 -6.03 -8.00 -4.63
N LEU A 16 -4.91 -8.43 -4.07
CA LEU A 16 -4.34 -7.85 -2.86
C LEU A 16 -3.96 -6.39 -3.01
N ALA A 17 -3.33 -6.02 -4.14
CA ALA A 17 -2.96 -4.64 -4.41
C ALA A 17 -4.17 -3.71 -4.54
N GLN A 18 -5.21 -4.17 -5.24
CA GLN A 18 -6.48 -3.46 -5.38
C GLN A 18 -7.16 -3.31 -4.02
N THR A 19 -7.20 -4.38 -3.22
CA THR A 19 -7.79 -4.36 -1.88
C THR A 19 -7.04 -3.41 -0.96
N ALA A 20 -5.70 -3.44 -0.95
CA ALA A 20 -4.88 -2.54 -0.15
C ALA A 20 -5.11 -1.07 -0.52
N SER A 21 -5.18 -0.74 -1.82
CA SER A 21 -5.50 0.61 -2.29
C SER A 21 -6.91 1.04 -1.89
N ALA A 22 -7.90 0.15 -2.07
CA ALA A 22 -9.29 0.40 -1.67
C ALA A 22 -9.43 0.65 -0.16
N CYS A 23 -8.75 -0.14 0.68
CA CYS A 23 -8.74 0.08 2.13
C CYS A 23 -8.22 1.46 2.51
N LEU A 24 -7.23 2.01 1.80
CA LEU A 24 -6.75 3.38 2.05
C LEU A 24 -7.78 4.44 1.65
N VAL A 25 -8.50 4.21 0.55
CA VAL A 25 -9.60 5.10 0.14
C VAL A 25 -10.74 5.06 1.16
N ASP A 26 -11.12 3.87 1.61
CA ASP A 26 -12.18 3.68 2.60
C ASP A 26 -11.79 4.28 3.95
N GLU A 27 -10.53 4.12 4.38
CA GLU A 27 -10.00 4.76 5.59
C GLU A 27 -10.05 6.29 5.50
N ALA A 28 -9.69 6.86 4.34
CA ALA A 28 -9.73 8.29 4.11
C ALA A 28 -11.17 8.85 4.09
N ARG A 29 -12.15 8.06 3.63
CA ARG A 29 -13.57 8.45 3.59
C ARG A 29 -14.31 8.22 4.90
N LEU A 30 -13.81 7.32 5.74
CA LEU A 30 -14.45 6.99 7.02
C LEU A 30 -14.60 8.26 7.87
N SER A 31 -15.82 8.54 8.33
CA SER A 31 -16.14 9.75 9.10
C SER A 31 -17.00 9.37 10.32
N PRO A 32 -16.84 10.02 11.48
CA PRO A 32 -15.90 11.12 11.77
C PRO A 32 -14.47 10.64 12.08
N LYS A 33 -13.47 11.44 11.71
CA LYS A 33 -12.08 11.27 12.17
C LYS A 33 -11.58 12.54 12.87
N PRO A 34 -11.73 12.65 14.20
CA PRO A 34 -11.34 13.85 14.94
C PRO A 34 -9.89 14.27 14.68
N GLY A 35 -9.71 15.48 14.16
CA GLY A 35 -8.39 16.06 13.87
C GLY A 35 -7.71 15.57 12.58
N LEU A 36 -8.23 14.54 11.93
CA LEU A 36 -7.70 13.98 10.68
C LEU A 36 -8.55 14.39 9.47
N VAL A 37 -8.03 14.15 8.27
CA VAL A 37 -8.80 14.27 7.03
C VAL A 37 -9.86 13.17 6.95
N ASP A 38 -11.09 13.58 6.64
CA ASP A 38 -12.22 12.70 6.33
C ASP A 38 -13.14 13.32 5.27
N SER A 39 -14.32 12.74 5.04
CA SER A 39 -15.31 13.28 4.07
C SER A 39 -16.00 14.58 4.53
N ARG A 40 -15.84 14.99 5.79
CA ARG A 40 -16.40 16.24 6.32
C ARG A 40 -15.41 17.39 6.19
N GLY A 41 -14.11 17.12 6.03
CA GLY A 41 -13.11 18.13 5.75
C GLY A 41 -11.68 17.70 6.06
N ASN A 42 -10.80 18.69 6.17
CA ASN A 42 -9.36 18.46 6.31
C ASN A 42 -8.89 18.24 7.76
N GLY A 43 -9.81 18.22 8.73
CA GLY A 43 -9.46 18.17 10.15
C GLY A 43 -8.59 19.36 10.56
N ALA A 44 -7.48 19.09 11.25
CA ALA A 44 -6.50 20.12 11.65
C ALA A 44 -5.44 20.42 10.57
N HIS A 45 -5.50 19.75 9.42
CA HIS A 45 -4.48 19.86 8.38
C HIS A 45 -4.76 21.00 7.40
N GLN A 46 -3.69 21.69 6.98
CA GLN A 46 -3.75 22.74 5.96
C GLN A 46 -3.20 22.26 4.61
N ASP A 47 -2.38 21.21 4.64
CA ASP A 47 -1.65 20.61 3.52
C ASP A 47 -2.33 19.35 2.96
N LEU A 48 -3.24 18.74 3.73
CA LEU A 48 -3.97 17.53 3.35
C LEU A 48 -5.45 17.83 3.06
N ASN A 49 -6.00 17.11 2.09
CA ASN A 49 -7.43 17.03 1.82
C ASN A 49 -7.80 15.63 1.30
N LEU A 50 -9.09 15.32 1.27
CA LEU A 50 -9.56 13.99 0.88
C LEU A 50 -9.09 13.60 -0.53
N ALA A 51 -9.17 14.51 -1.51
CA ALA A 51 -8.75 14.22 -2.88
C ALA A 51 -7.25 13.88 -2.99
N LEU A 52 -6.41 14.49 -2.14
CA LEU A 52 -4.99 14.18 -2.05
C LEU A 52 -4.73 12.80 -1.43
N MET A 53 -5.51 12.44 -0.39
CA MET A 53 -5.47 11.11 0.23
C MET A 53 -5.89 10.01 -0.76
N GLU A 54 -6.98 10.21 -1.50
CA GLU A 54 -7.44 9.26 -2.53
C GLU A 54 -6.41 9.11 -3.66
N ARG A 55 -5.85 10.22 -4.14
CA ARG A 55 -4.77 10.21 -5.15
C ARG A 55 -3.55 9.44 -4.66
N SER A 56 -3.17 9.65 -3.40
CA SER A 56 -2.08 8.91 -2.75
C SER A 56 -2.37 7.40 -2.75
N ALA A 57 -3.57 7.00 -2.30
CA ALA A 57 -3.98 5.59 -2.26
C ALA A 57 -3.90 4.90 -3.63
N HIS A 58 -4.37 5.55 -4.70
CA HIS A 58 -4.28 5.03 -6.05
C HIS A 58 -2.84 4.95 -6.56
N SER A 59 -2.00 5.95 -6.26
CA SER A 59 -0.59 5.96 -6.67
C SER A 59 0.22 4.80 -6.09
N LEU A 60 -0.23 4.24 -4.97
CA LEU A 60 0.44 3.15 -4.25
C LEU A 60 0.05 1.75 -4.74
N GLN A 61 -1.01 1.60 -5.54
CA GLN A 61 -1.44 0.29 -6.02
C GLN A 61 -0.33 -0.50 -6.76
N PRO A 62 0.49 0.10 -7.65
CA PRO A 62 1.61 -0.61 -8.27
C PRO A 62 2.66 -1.09 -7.26
N THR A 63 2.89 -0.33 -6.19
CA THR A 63 3.81 -0.71 -5.11
C THR A 63 3.27 -1.92 -4.36
N PHE A 64 1.99 -1.92 -3.99
CA PHE A 64 1.35 -3.05 -3.33
C PHE A 64 1.35 -4.31 -4.20
N HIS A 65 1.15 -4.16 -5.51
CA HIS A 65 1.25 -5.27 -6.47
C HIS A 65 2.67 -5.85 -6.50
N ALA A 66 3.69 -5.01 -6.61
CA ALA A 66 5.07 -5.45 -6.61
C ALA A 66 5.45 -6.16 -5.29
N LEU A 67 5.02 -5.63 -4.15
CA LEU A 67 5.25 -6.24 -2.84
C LEU A 67 4.58 -7.61 -2.73
N ALA A 68 3.30 -7.70 -3.12
CA ALA A 68 2.57 -8.95 -3.15
C ALA A 68 3.23 -9.96 -4.09
N GLN A 69 3.63 -9.57 -5.31
CA GLN A 69 4.29 -10.49 -6.25
C GLN A 69 5.59 -11.10 -5.71
N GLN A 70 6.38 -10.36 -4.92
CA GLN A 70 7.63 -10.88 -4.38
C GLN A 70 7.42 -11.96 -3.32
N SER A 71 6.30 -11.92 -2.58
CA SER A 71 6.03 -12.90 -1.53
C SER A 71 5.85 -14.33 -2.08
N TRP A 72 5.33 -14.50 -3.30
CA TRP A 72 5.16 -15.82 -3.94
C TRP A 72 6.38 -16.35 -4.70
N ARG A 73 7.38 -15.51 -4.97
CA ARG A 73 8.51 -15.90 -5.83
C ARG A 73 9.67 -16.51 -5.06
N ARG A 74 9.81 -16.21 -3.77
CA ARG A 74 11.01 -16.53 -2.99
C ARG A 74 10.66 -16.87 -1.54
N PRO A 75 11.44 -17.73 -0.88
CA PRO A 75 11.34 -17.93 0.56
C PRO A 75 11.69 -16.63 1.31
N ALA A 76 11.25 -16.54 2.57
CA ALA A 76 11.61 -15.44 3.46
C ALA A 76 13.11 -15.47 3.79
N ASP A 77 13.89 -14.63 3.11
CA ASP A 77 15.33 -14.46 3.31
C ASP A 77 15.73 -12.97 3.35
N VAL A 78 17.03 -12.73 3.58
CA VAL A 78 17.60 -11.37 3.65
C VAL A 78 17.40 -10.62 2.33
N ALA A 79 17.59 -11.28 1.19
CA ALA A 79 17.45 -10.66 -0.12
C ALA A 79 16.00 -10.22 -0.40
N LEU A 80 15.02 -10.99 0.07
CA LEU A 80 13.61 -10.63 -0.01
C LEU A 80 13.31 -9.43 0.89
N ARG A 81 13.84 -9.39 2.12
CA ARG A 81 13.71 -8.21 3.00
C ARG A 81 14.28 -6.95 2.36
N GLU A 82 15.45 -7.04 1.74
CA GLU A 82 16.07 -5.91 1.02
C GLU A 82 15.22 -5.46 -0.17
N THR A 83 14.68 -6.42 -0.92
CA THR A 83 13.79 -6.16 -2.06
C THR A 83 12.51 -5.45 -1.61
N VAL A 84 11.85 -5.94 -0.56
CA VAL A 84 10.67 -5.32 0.05
C VAL A 84 10.98 -3.91 0.54
N GLY A 85 12.12 -3.72 1.22
CA GLY A 85 12.55 -2.40 1.67
C GLY A 85 12.78 -1.41 0.52
N ARG A 86 13.39 -1.86 -0.59
CA ARG A 86 13.56 -1.04 -1.79
C ARG A 86 12.21 -0.67 -2.42
N LEU A 87 11.33 -1.64 -2.61
CA LEU A 87 9.98 -1.41 -3.18
C LEU A 87 9.16 -0.44 -2.33
N GLY A 88 9.24 -0.54 -1.00
CA GLY A 88 8.62 0.41 -0.09
C GLY A 88 9.11 1.85 -0.27
N ARG A 89 10.43 2.05 -0.37
CA ARG A 89 11.02 3.38 -0.63
C ARG A 89 10.64 3.94 -2.00
N GLU A 90 10.60 3.11 -3.03
CA GLU A 90 10.11 3.51 -4.35
C GLU A 90 8.62 3.90 -4.31
N GLY A 91 7.81 3.18 -3.53
CA GLY A 91 6.42 3.53 -3.29
C GLY A 91 6.25 4.86 -2.57
N GLU A 92 7.07 5.13 -1.56
CA GLU A 92 7.10 6.44 -0.89
C GLU A 92 7.43 7.54 -1.89
N ALA A 93 8.46 7.35 -2.73
CA ALA A 93 8.80 8.33 -3.76
C ALA A 93 7.65 8.58 -4.75
N ARG A 94 6.97 7.53 -5.23
CA ARG A 94 5.79 7.65 -6.13
C ARG A 94 4.64 8.39 -5.44
N MET A 95 4.38 8.07 -4.18
CA MET A 95 3.36 8.74 -3.37
C MET A 95 3.68 10.23 -3.24
N MET A 96 4.93 10.59 -2.89
CA MET A 96 5.36 11.98 -2.76
C MET A 96 5.24 12.72 -4.09
N GLN A 97 5.60 12.10 -5.22
CA GLN A 97 5.39 12.70 -6.54
C GLN A 97 3.91 12.94 -6.85
N ALA A 98 3.05 11.94 -6.61
CA ALA A 98 1.62 12.05 -6.86
C ALA A 98 0.94 13.12 -5.98
N THR A 99 1.52 13.40 -4.81
CA THR A 99 0.97 14.32 -3.80
C THR A 99 1.73 15.65 -3.72
N ALA A 100 2.55 15.96 -4.72
CA ALA A 100 3.35 17.20 -4.76
C ALA A 100 4.21 17.43 -3.50
N GLY A 101 4.74 16.35 -2.92
CA GLY A 101 5.62 16.37 -1.75
C GLY A 101 4.90 16.29 -0.40
N VAL A 102 3.59 16.12 -0.37
CA VAL A 102 2.84 16.03 0.89
C VAL A 102 2.85 14.60 1.44
N ASN A 103 3.25 14.47 2.69
CA ASN A 103 3.26 13.17 3.37
C ASN A 103 1.82 12.71 3.68
N THR A 104 1.38 11.65 3.00
CA THR A 104 0.04 11.07 3.16
C THR A 104 0.13 9.68 3.81
N HIS A 105 0.32 8.63 3.01
CA HIS A 105 0.22 7.23 3.42
C HIS A 105 1.56 6.56 3.76
N ARG A 106 2.59 7.32 4.15
CA ARG A 106 3.93 6.76 4.40
C ARG A 106 3.95 5.65 5.45
N GLY A 107 3.24 5.82 6.56
CA GLY A 107 3.08 4.76 7.56
C GLY A 107 2.31 3.55 7.03
N ALA A 108 1.31 3.78 6.19
CA ALA A 108 0.51 2.72 5.58
C ALA A 108 1.30 1.90 4.55
N ILE A 109 2.27 2.49 3.83
CA ILE A 109 3.19 1.74 2.96
C ILE A 109 3.92 0.66 3.76
N TRP A 110 4.37 0.98 4.97
CA TRP A 110 5.04 0.02 5.85
C TRP A 110 4.08 -1.03 6.38
N ALA A 111 2.95 -0.62 6.98
CA ALA A 111 2.00 -1.54 7.61
C ALA A 111 1.36 -2.51 6.59
N LEU A 112 0.81 -1.99 5.49
CA LEU A 112 0.24 -2.81 4.43
C LEU A 112 1.32 -3.60 3.70
N GLY A 113 2.50 -3.03 3.50
CA GLY A 113 3.62 -3.72 2.86
C GLY A 113 4.05 -4.99 3.61
N LEU A 114 4.07 -4.94 4.96
CA LEU A 114 4.31 -6.12 5.78
C LEU A 114 3.19 -7.16 5.65
N LEU A 115 1.92 -6.74 5.71
CA LEU A 115 0.78 -7.65 5.58
C LEU A 115 0.76 -8.38 4.23
N LEU A 116 0.98 -7.64 3.14
CA LEU A 116 1.03 -8.18 1.78
C LEU A 116 2.18 -9.17 1.58
N PHE A 117 3.29 -8.95 2.28
CA PHE A 117 4.42 -9.86 2.31
C PHE A 117 4.09 -11.16 3.07
N LEU A 118 3.39 -11.08 4.22
CA LEU A 118 3.15 -12.23 5.10
C LEU A 118 2.08 -13.21 4.58
N ILE A 119 1.21 -12.82 3.65
CA ILE A 119 0.13 -13.69 3.13
C ILE A 119 0.66 -14.98 2.47
N HIS A 120 1.93 -15.02 2.06
CA HIS A 120 2.55 -16.26 1.59
C HIS A 120 2.89 -17.26 2.71
N LEU A 121 2.98 -16.81 3.97
CA LEU A 121 3.34 -17.66 5.11
C LEU A 121 2.13 -18.41 5.72
N SER A 122 0.91 -18.08 5.30
CA SER A 122 -0.33 -18.63 5.83
C SER A 122 -0.94 -19.78 4.99
N GLU A 123 -0.26 -20.26 3.94
CA GLU A 123 -0.68 -21.40 3.11
C GLU A 123 0.46 -22.43 2.88
#